data_AF-A0A838GH47-F1
#
_entry.id   AF-A0A838GH47-F1
#
_cell.length_a   1.000
_cell.length_b   1.000
_cell.length_c   1.000
_cell.angle_alpha   90.00
_cell.angle_beta   90.00
_cell.angle_gamma   90.00
#
_symmetry.space_group_name_H-M   'P 1'
#
loop_
_entity.id
_entity.type
_entity.pdbx_description
1 polymer ?
#
loop_
_entity_poly.entity_id
_entity_poly.type
_entity_poly.pdbx_seq_one_letter_code
_entity_poly.pdbx_strand_id
1 'polypeptide(L)'
;MSMTITLPDHIQSWIDRQVAEGRYDTTDAVIANAVEQAMGGYRWEEDEDLLEAIAQADRGEVFEWTPQLRADIRRQSEENLKRGHVVSDDIKY
;
A
#
# COMPACT_ATOMS: atom_id res chain seq x y z
N MET A 1 -13.20 -4.14 25.07
CA MET A 1 -14.43 -4.96 25.06
C MET A 1 -14.31 -5.85 23.82
N SER A 2 -14.42 -7.17 23.94
CA SER A 2 -14.28 -8.07 22.78
C SER A 2 -15.65 -8.42 22.20
N MET A 3 -15.72 -8.53 20.87
CA MET A 3 -16.91 -8.96 20.14
C MET A 3 -16.58 -10.25 19.39
N THR A 4 -17.50 -11.20 19.39
CA THR A 4 -17.38 -12.43 18.59
C THR A 4 -18.35 -12.35 17.42
N ILE A 5 -17.83 -12.52 16.21
CA ILE A 5 -18.63 -12.60 14.99
C ILE A 5 -18.28 -13.89 14.25
N THR A 6 -19.26 -14.43 13.53
CA THR A 6 -19.04 -15.55 12.62
C THR A 6 -19.11 -15.02 11.20
N LEU A 7 -18.04 -15.23 10.44
CA LEU A 7 -17.92 -14.79 9.06
C LEU A 7 -18.01 -15.98 8.10
N PRO A 8 -18.55 -15.81 6.89
CA PRO A 8 -18.42 -16.80 5.83
C PRO A 8 -16.95 -17.06 5.47
N ASP A 9 -16.60 -18.30 5.11
CA ASP A 9 -15.23 -18.72 4.80
C ASP A 9 -14.54 -17.85 3.74
N HIS A 10 -15.28 -17.37 2.75
CA HIS A 10 -14.75 -16.52 1.69
C HIS A 10 -14.37 -15.12 2.20
N ILE A 11 -15.08 -14.59 3.22
CA ILE A 11 -14.74 -13.32 3.85
C ILE A 11 -13.52 -13.51 4.75
N GLN A 12 -13.46 -14.60 5.51
CA GLN A 12 -12.29 -14.92 6.32
C GLN A 12 -11.03 -15.03 5.44
N SER A 13 -11.12 -15.77 4.33
CA SER A 13 -10.04 -15.90 3.35
C SER A 13 -9.62 -14.55 2.75
N TRP A 14 -10.57 -13.65 2.52
CA TRP A 14 -10.27 -12.30 2.05
C TRP A 14 -9.51 -11.48 3.10
N ILE A 15 -9.93 -11.53 4.38
CA ILE A 15 -9.25 -10.84 5.50
C ILE A 15 -7.82 -11.37 5.65
N ASP A 16 -7.65 -12.69 5.68
CA ASP A 16 -6.34 -13.32 5.84
C ASP A 16 -5.37 -12.89 4.73
N ARG A 17 -5.87 -12.76 3.50
CA ARG A 17 -5.08 -12.24 2.37
C ARG A 17 -4.67 -10.78 2.57
N GLN A 18 -5.54 -9.91 3.10
CA GLN A 18 -5.19 -8.51 3.33
C GLN A 18 -4.05 -8.36 4.35
N VAL A 19 -4.05 -9.19 5.39
CA VAL A 19 -2.97 -9.23 6.39
C VAL A 19 -1.69 -9.84 5.79
N ALA A 20 -1.81 -10.94 5.05
CA ALA A 20 -0.66 -11.61 4.43
C ALA A 20 0.06 -10.72 3.40
N GLU A 21 -0.68 -9.86 2.69
CA GLU A 21 -0.12 -8.88 1.76
C GLU A 21 0.46 -7.64 2.47
N GLY A 22 0.37 -7.56 3.80
CA GLY A 22 0.89 -6.44 4.59
C GLY A 22 0.10 -5.14 4.42
N ARG A 23 -1.14 -5.22 3.88
CA ARG A 23 -2.02 -4.05 3.75
C ARG A 23 -2.59 -3.60 5.08
N TYR A 24 -2.70 -4.53 6.03
CA TYR A 24 -3.14 -4.30 7.39
C TYR A 24 -2.31 -5.14 8.35
N ASP A 25 -2.01 -4.59 9.53
CA ASP A 25 -1.18 -5.28 10.53
C ASP A 25 -1.91 -6.44 11.23
N THR A 26 -3.24 -6.36 11.33
CA THR A 26 -4.06 -7.34 12.05
C THR A 26 -5.44 -7.55 11.41
N THR A 27 -6.04 -8.71 11.68
CA THR A 27 -7.44 -9.03 11.34
C THR A 27 -8.40 -7.97 11.89
N ASP A 28 -8.18 -7.50 13.12
CA ASP A 28 -9.02 -6.48 13.76
C ASP A 28 -8.97 -5.15 13.01
N ALA A 29 -7.81 -4.76 12.48
CA ALA A 29 -7.67 -3.55 11.67
C ALA A 29 -8.47 -3.64 10.35
N VAL A 30 -8.47 -4.81 9.71
CA VAL A 30 -9.29 -5.05 8.51
C VAL A 30 -10.78 -4.93 8.81
N ILE A 31 -11.23 -5.57 9.91
CA ILE A 31 -12.65 -5.56 10.31
C ILE A 31 -13.09 -4.16 10.73
N ALA A 32 -12.29 -3.45 11.52
CA ALA A 32 -12.57 -2.08 11.95
C ALA A 32 -12.74 -1.15 10.73
N ASN A 33 -11.81 -1.21 9.78
CA ASN A 33 -11.88 -0.41 8.56
C ASN A 33 -13.12 -0.73 7.73
N ALA A 34 -13.47 -2.02 7.56
CA ALA A 34 -14.67 -2.42 6.83
C ALA A 34 -15.97 -1.93 7.50
N VAL A 35 -16.03 -1.97 8.83
CA VAL A 35 -17.17 -1.49 9.61
C VAL A 35 -17.26 0.04 9.57
N GLU A 36 -16.14 0.74 9.66
CA GLU A 36 -16.08 2.20 9.51
C GLU A 36 -16.54 2.64 8.11
N GLN A 37 -16.13 1.95 7.05
CA GLN A 37 -16.61 2.20 5.69
C GLN A 37 -18.10 1.87 5.51
N ALA A 38 -18.62 0.86 6.22
CA ALA A 38 -20.02 0.49 6.15
C ALA A 38 -20.93 1.43 6.96
N MET A 39 -20.43 1.98 8.07
CA MET A 39 -21.20 2.86 8.98
C MET A 39 -21.05 4.34 8.61
N GLY A 40 -19.86 4.78 8.22
CA GLY A 40 -19.60 6.10 7.67
C GLY A 40 -19.55 5.96 6.16
N GLY A 41 -20.45 6.62 5.45
CA GLY A 41 -20.42 6.68 3.99
C GLY A 41 -19.12 7.31 3.49
N TYR A 42 -18.05 6.54 3.44
CA TYR A 42 -16.76 6.95 2.92
C TYR A 42 -16.95 7.14 1.42
N ARG A 43 -17.17 8.40 1.04
CA ARG A 43 -17.18 8.83 -0.34
C ARG A 43 -15.72 9.03 -0.69
N TRP A 44 -15.10 7.99 -1.21
CA TRP A 44 -13.76 8.04 -1.80
C TRP A 44 -13.60 9.22 -2.80
N GLU A 45 -14.72 9.71 -3.33
CA GLU A 45 -14.88 10.94 -4.12
C GLU A 45 -14.50 12.24 -3.38
N GLU A 46 -14.37 12.22 -2.05
CA GLU A 46 -14.08 13.38 -1.18
C GLU A 46 -12.71 13.26 -0.50
N ASP A 47 -11.96 12.18 -0.74
CA ASP A 47 -10.62 11.97 -0.19
C ASP A 47 -9.56 12.60 -1.12
N GLU A 48 -9.05 13.77 -0.73
CA GLU A 48 -8.09 14.53 -1.53
C GLU A 48 -6.78 13.76 -1.79
N ASP A 49 -6.31 12.98 -0.82
CA ASP A 49 -5.07 12.20 -0.94
C ASP A 49 -5.26 11.05 -1.95
N LEU A 50 -6.41 10.39 -1.93
CA LEU A 50 -6.76 9.35 -2.89
C LEU A 50 -6.94 9.91 -4.30
N LEU A 51 -7.60 11.07 -4.44
CA LEU A 51 -7.79 11.73 -5.72
C LEU A 51 -6.46 12.18 -6.34
N GLU A 52 -5.55 12.71 -5.53
CA GLU A 52 -4.21 13.07 -5.99
C GLU A 52 -3.39 11.83 -6.37
N ALA A 53 -3.49 10.74 -5.61
CA ALA A 53 -2.82 9.47 -5.95
C ALA A 53 -3.32 8.89 -7.28
N ILE A 54 -4.63 8.96 -7.54
CA ILE A 54 -5.23 8.58 -8.83
C ILE A 54 -4.70 9.48 -9.95
N ALA A 55 -4.67 10.79 -9.73
CA ALA A 55 -4.18 11.74 -10.72
C ALA A 55 -2.68 11.53 -11.04
N GLN A 56 -1.85 11.19 -10.05
CA GLN A 56 -0.45 10.83 -10.26
C GLN A 56 -0.30 9.54 -11.07
N ALA A 57 -1.17 8.54 -10.84
CA ALA A 57 -1.19 7.32 -11.64
C ALA A 57 -1.57 7.58 -13.09
N ASP A 58 -2.59 8.42 -13.33
CA ASP A 58 -3.01 8.81 -14.67
C ASP A 58 -1.93 9.61 -15.42
N ARG A 59 -1.17 10.44 -14.70
CA ARG A 59 0.00 11.16 -15.26
C ARG A 59 1.22 10.26 -15.48
N GLY A 60 1.19 9.01 -15.00
CA GLY A 60 2.32 8.09 -15.06
C GLY A 60 3.48 8.48 -14.13
N GLU A 61 3.21 9.26 -13.09
CA GLU A 61 4.19 9.74 -12.10
C GLU A 61 4.45 8.68 -11.02
N VAL A 62 3.56 7.69 -10.89
CA VAL A 62 3.76 6.52 -10.04
C VAL A 62 3.90 5.27 -10.91
N PHE A 63 4.77 4.37 -10.47
CA PHE A 63 5.05 3.11 -11.15
C PHE A 63 4.74 1.96 -10.21
N GLU A 64 4.27 0.84 -10.77
CA GLU A 64 4.09 -0.38 -9.99
C GLU A 64 5.44 -0.85 -9.43
N TRP A 65 5.49 -1.07 -8.12
CA TRP A 65 6.69 -1.54 -7.43
C TRP A 65 6.93 -3.03 -7.66
N THR A 66 7.25 -3.40 -8.88
CA THR A 66 7.47 -4.79 -9.29
C THR A 66 8.82 -5.33 -8.81
N PRO A 67 8.97 -6.67 -8.66
CA PRO A 67 10.27 -7.29 -8.37
C PRO A 67 11.36 -6.94 -9.38
N GLN A 68 11.01 -6.84 -10.67
CA GLN A 68 11.91 -6.48 -11.76
C GLN A 68 12.39 -5.03 -11.61
N LEU A 69 11.46 -4.09 -11.34
CA LEU A 69 11.81 -2.69 -11.10
C LEU A 69 12.77 -2.54 -9.92
N ARG A 70 12.55 -3.27 -8.82
CA ARG A 70 13.49 -3.31 -7.68
C ARG A 70 14.87 -3.81 -8.07
N ALA A 71 14.94 -4.87 -8.87
CA ALA A 71 16.20 -5.43 -9.33
C ALA A 71 16.97 -4.44 -10.23
N ASP A 72 16.26 -3.75 -11.11
CA ASP A 72 16.85 -2.74 -11.99
C ASP A 72 17.34 -1.51 -11.23
N ILE A 73 16.55 -0.97 -10.29
CA ILE A 73 16.96 0.14 -9.43
C ILE A 73 18.20 -0.24 -8.61
N ARG A 74 18.23 -1.46 -8.05
CA ARG A 74 19.39 -1.95 -7.31
C ARG A 74 20.63 -2.03 -8.21
N ARG A 75 20.51 -2.63 -9.39
CA ARG A 75 21.61 -2.74 -10.36
C ARG A 75 22.14 -1.37 -10.77
N GLN A 76 21.24 -0.43 -11.08
CA GLN A 76 21.61 0.92 -11.48
C GLN A 76 22.27 1.69 -10.32
N SER A 77 21.82 1.47 -9.08
CA SER A 77 22.46 2.05 -7.89
C SER A 77 23.88 1.51 -7.68
N GLU A 78 24.10 0.21 -7.86
CA GLU A 78 25.42 -0.42 -7.78
C GLU A 78 26.36 0.09 -8.90
N GLU A 79 25.85 0.32 -10.11
CA GLU A 79 26.61 0.92 -11.22
C GLU A 79 26.96 2.39 -10.96
N ASN A 80 26.02 3.18 -10.42
CA ASN A 80 26.23 4.58 -10.06
C ASN A 80 27.28 4.71 -8.95
N LEU A 81 27.24 3.84 -7.94
CA LEU A 81 28.26 3.77 -6.89
C LEU A 81 29.65 3.48 -7.47
N LYS A 82 29.76 2.53 -8.41
CA LYS A 82 31.03 2.23 -9.10
C LYS A 82 31.57 3.42 -9.91
N ARG A 83 30.68 4.27 -10.43
CA ARG A 83 31.04 5.51 -11.15
C ARG A 83 31.30 6.70 -10.22
N GLY A 84 31.19 6.51 -8.90
CA GLY A 84 31.41 7.57 -7.90
C GLY A 84 30.22 8.52 -7.73
N HIS A 85 29.06 8.21 -8.30
CA HIS A 85 27.83 8.96 -8.04
C HIS A 85 27.20 8.47 -6.73
N VAL A 86 27.27 9.31 -5.70
CA VAL A 86 26.65 9.06 -4.41
C VAL A 86 25.28 9.73 -4.39
N VAL A 87 24.26 9.03 -3.93
CA VAL A 87 22.92 9.61 -3.69
C VAL A 87 23.07 10.69 -2.62
N SER A 88 22.59 11.91 -2.91
CA SER A 88 22.62 13.03 -1.96
C SER A 88 21.98 12.64 -0.63
N ASP A 89 22.52 13.13 0.48
CA ASP A 89 21.98 12.86 1.82
C ASP A 89 20.55 13.40 1.99
N ASP A 90 20.14 14.38 1.17
CA ASP A 90 18.78 14.96 1.18
C ASP A 90 17.68 13.99 0.70
N ILE A 91 18.04 12.82 0.18
CA ILE A 91 17.09 11.82 -0.39
C ILE A 91 16.99 10.58 0.53
N LYS A 92 17.67 10.58 1.68
CA LYS A 92 17.63 9.47 2.64
C LYS A 92 16.54 9.71 3.69
N TYR A 93 15.29 9.43 3.33
CA TYR A 93 14.16 9.36 4.27
C TYR A 93 13.54 7.96 4.22
#